data_AF-A0A7K2KXY2-F1
#
_entry.id   AF-A0A7K2KXY2-F1
#
_cell.length_a   1.000
_cell.length_b   1.000
_cell.length_c   1.000
_cell.angle_alpha   90.00
_cell.angle_beta   90.00
_cell.angle_gamma   90.00
#
_symmetry.space_group_name_H-M   'P 1'
#
loop_
_entity.id
_entity.type
_entity.pdbx_description
1 polymer ?
#
loop_
_entity_poly.entity_id
_entity_poly.type
_entity_poly.pdbx_seq_one_letter_code
_entity_poly.pdbx_strand_id
1 'polypeptide(L)' 'PTAIDQLQPGDLVFFKLDKRTGQRLDHVGMVLGHDTEGHLIFISSREEINGPTIGDVGGVSRLDGNGYYAKTLRSAKRL' A
#
# COMPACT_ATOMS: atom_id res chain seq x y z
N PRO A 1 4.67 -4.06 9.46
CA PRO A 1 3.87 -5.32 9.61
C PRO A 1 4.79 -6.53 9.46
N THR A 2 4.56 -7.64 10.16
CA THR A 2 5.54 -8.74 10.27
C THR A 2 5.36 -9.88 9.27
N ALA A 3 4.29 -9.88 8.46
CA ALA A 3 3.94 -10.98 7.54
C ALA A 3 3.65 -10.49 6.11
N ILE A 4 4.38 -9.47 5.65
CA ILE A 4 4.19 -8.92 4.28
C ILE A 4 4.67 -9.91 3.20
N ASP A 5 5.52 -10.85 3.54
CA ASP A 5 6.04 -11.94 2.71
C ASP A 5 4.96 -12.96 2.31
N GLN A 6 3.83 -13.01 3.00
CA GLN A 6 2.70 -13.88 2.67
C GLN A 6 1.74 -13.31 1.62
N LEU A 7 1.91 -12.02 1.29
CA LEU A 7 1.05 -11.32 0.35
C LEU A 7 1.28 -11.81 -1.08
N GLN A 8 0.19 -11.91 -1.83
CA GLN A 8 0.18 -12.35 -3.22
C GLN A 8 -0.48 -11.29 -4.11
N PRO A 9 -0.17 -11.27 -5.42
CA PRO A 9 -0.89 -10.44 -6.37
C PRO A 9 -2.41 -10.61 -6.23
N GLY A 10 -3.14 -9.50 -6.16
CA GLY A 10 -4.59 -9.48 -5.95
C GLY A 10 -5.04 -9.28 -4.49
N ASP A 11 -4.16 -9.46 -3.50
CA ASP A 11 -4.49 -9.17 -2.10
C ASP A 11 -4.76 -7.67 -1.90
N LEU A 12 -5.77 -7.35 -1.08
CA LEU A 12 -6.05 -5.98 -0.69
C LEU A 12 -5.19 -5.59 0.51
N VAL A 13 -4.60 -4.40 0.46
CA VAL A 13 -3.82 -3.80 1.54
C VAL A 13 -4.50 -2.52 2.03
N PHE A 14 -4.60 -2.37 3.34
CA PHE A 14 -5.33 -1.27 3.98
C PHE A 14 -4.42 -0.44 4.85
N PHE A 15 -4.52 0.88 4.68
CA PHE A 15 -3.66 1.86 5.32
C PHE A 15 -4.47 2.84 6.17
N LYS A 16 -3.74 3.53 7.04
CA LYS A 16 -4.22 4.68 7.81
C LYS A 16 -3.29 5.86 7.54
N LEU A 17 -3.70 6.73 6.63
CA LEU A 17 -2.93 7.85 6.11
C LEU A 17 -3.31 9.18 6.76
N ASP A 18 -4.61 9.44 6.87
CA ASP A 18 -5.14 10.72 7.32
C ASP A 18 -5.35 10.72 8.83
N LYS A 19 -4.72 11.66 9.53
CA LYS A 19 -4.87 11.80 10.98
C LYS A 19 -6.30 12.18 11.39
N ARG A 20 -7.07 12.80 10.49
CA ARG A 20 -8.47 13.23 10.73
C ARG A 20 -9.45 12.06 10.82
N THR A 21 -9.09 10.89 10.30
CA THR A 21 -9.99 9.72 10.25
C THR A 21 -9.99 8.92 11.57
N GLY A 22 -9.27 9.40 12.60
CA GLY A 22 -9.27 8.81 13.92
C GLY A 22 -8.57 7.46 13.92
N GLN A 23 -9.28 6.34 14.13
CA GLN A 23 -8.74 4.97 14.05
C GLN A 23 -9.19 4.21 12.80
N ARG A 24 -9.94 4.86 11.90
CA ARG A 24 -10.44 4.21 10.69
C ARG A 24 -9.32 4.02 9.67
N LEU A 25 -9.42 2.94 8.90
CA LEU A 25 -8.64 2.74 7.69
C LEU A 25 -9.25 3.63 6.61
N ASP A 26 -8.42 4.34 5.87
CA ASP A 26 -8.86 5.42 4.97
C ASP A 26 -8.28 5.31 3.56
N HIS A 27 -7.43 4.30 3.33
CA HIS A 27 -6.87 4.02 2.02
C HIS A 27 -6.77 2.53 1.78
N VAL A 28 -6.99 2.13 0.53
CA VAL A 28 -6.88 0.75 0.08
C VAL A 28 -6.09 0.68 -1.23
N GLY A 29 -5.30 -0.37 -1.36
CA GLY A 29 -4.61 -0.72 -2.58
C GLY A 29 -4.68 -2.22 -2.84
N MET A 30 -4.14 -2.64 -3.98
CA MET A 30 -4.05 -4.04 -4.37
C MET A 30 -2.59 -4.40 -4.66
N VAL A 31 -2.13 -5.51 -4.10
CA VAL A 31 -0.78 -6.04 -4.33
C VAL A 31 -0.65 -6.45 -5.80
N LEU A 32 0.46 -6.06 -6.44
CA LEU A 32 0.79 -6.47 -7.81
C LEU A 32 1.87 -7.56 -7.87
N GLY A 33 2.62 -7.76 -6.78
CA GLY A 33 3.78 -8.65 -6.72
C GLY A 33 5.06 -7.88 -6.45
N HIS A 34 6.19 -8.41 -6.91
CA HIS A 34 7.49 -7.77 -6.72
C HIS A 34 7.88 -6.95 -7.94
N ASP A 35 8.51 -5.79 -7.74
CA ASP A 35 9.17 -5.04 -8.81
C ASP A 35 10.48 -5.73 -9.25
N THR A 36 11.18 -5.15 -10.23
CA THR A 36 12.44 -5.70 -10.76
C THR A 36 13.58 -5.70 -9.74
N GLU A 37 13.45 -4.96 -8.65
CA GLU A 37 14.41 -4.91 -7.53
C GLU A 37 14.03 -5.88 -6.40
N GLY A 38 12.90 -6.59 -6.53
CA GLY A 38 12.42 -7.55 -5.54
C GLY A 38 11.59 -6.92 -4.42
N HIS A 39 11.14 -5.67 -4.56
CA HIS A 39 10.28 -5.02 -3.56
C HIS A 39 8.82 -5.33 -3.81
N LEU A 40 8.08 -5.65 -2.76
CA LEU A 40 6.64 -5.90 -2.87
C LEU A 40 5.89 -4.58 -3.11
N ILE A 41 5.23 -4.48 -4.26
CA ILE A 41 4.54 -3.28 -4.73
C ILE A 41 3.02 -3.45 -4.80
N PHE A 42 2.33 -2.31 -4.80
CA PHE A 42 0.88 -2.24 -4.88
C PHE A 42 0.42 -1.11 -5.80
N ILE A 43 -0.81 -1.21 -6.31
CA ILE A 43 -1.50 -0.12 -7.01
C ILE A 43 -2.59 0.47 -6.12
N SER A 44 -2.79 1.77 -6.20
CA SER A 44 -3.94 2.44 -5.58
C SER A 44 -4.33 3.69 -6.35
N SER A 45 -5.59 4.12 -6.20
CA SER A 45 -6.04 5.43 -6.68
C SER A 45 -5.59 6.51 -5.72
N ARG A 46 -4.98 7.58 -6.22
CA ARG A 46 -4.37 8.63 -5.38
C ARG A 46 -4.95 10.00 -5.66
N GLU A 47 -5.06 10.82 -4.62
CA GLU A 47 -5.52 12.20 -4.71
C GLU A 47 -4.56 13.04 -5.55
N GLU A 48 -3.24 12.87 -5.35
CA GLU A 48 -2.19 13.68 -5.97
C GLU A 48 -2.11 13.50 -7.49
N ILE A 49 -2.60 12.39 -8.02
CA ILE A 49 -2.61 12.05 -9.45
C ILE A 49 -4.03 12.02 -10.04
N ASN A 50 -5.07 12.11 -9.19
CA ASN A 50 -6.47 11.95 -9.57
C ASN A 50 -6.73 10.65 -10.37
N GLY A 51 -6.18 9.53 -9.89
CA GLY A 51 -6.32 8.24 -10.57
C GLY A 51 -5.41 7.13 -10.04
N PRO A 52 -5.49 5.92 -10.63
CA PRO A 52 -4.68 4.77 -10.26
C PRO A 52 -3.21 4.97 -10.65
N THR A 53 -2.30 4.63 -9.75
CA THR A 53 -0.87 4.70 -10.03
C THR A 53 -0.06 3.71 -9.17
N ILE A 54 1.09 3.32 -9.71
CA ILE A 54 2.18 2.62 -9.02
C ILE A 54 3.40 3.54 -8.80
N GLY A 55 3.31 4.80 -9.22
CA GLY A 55 4.40 5.76 -9.11
C GLY A 55 4.62 6.29 -7.68
N ASP A 56 5.64 7.11 -7.53
CA ASP A 56 6.11 7.58 -6.22
C ASP A 56 5.47 8.89 -5.77
N VAL A 57 4.55 9.44 -6.57
CA VAL A 57 3.84 10.68 -6.24
C VAL A 57 2.89 10.44 -5.07
N GLY A 58 3.03 11.24 -4.01
CA GLY A 58 2.35 11.00 -2.72
C GLY A 58 2.95 9.84 -1.91
N GLY A 59 4.12 9.32 -2.31
CA GLY A 59 4.87 8.28 -1.60
C GLY A 59 5.07 7.01 -2.43
N VAL A 60 6.23 6.38 -2.26
CA VAL A 60 6.64 5.17 -3.01
C VAL A 60 5.63 4.03 -2.84
N SER A 61 5.27 3.37 -3.93
CA SER A 61 4.29 2.26 -3.95
C SER A 61 4.87 0.92 -3.49
N ARG A 62 5.64 0.93 -2.40
CA ARG A 62 6.28 -0.24 -1.78
C ARG A 62 5.69 -0.53 -0.39
N LEU A 63 5.57 -1.82 -0.06
CA LEU A 63 5.02 -2.30 1.22
C LEU A 63 6.09 -2.69 2.26
N ASP A 64 7.35 -2.74 1.82
CA ASP A 64 8.52 -3.03 2.63
C ASP A 64 9.32 -1.76 2.99
N GLY A 65 10.29 -1.94 3.88
CA GLY A 65 11.16 -0.86 4.33
C GLY A 65 10.44 0.22 5.16
N ASN A 66 10.93 1.46 5.04
CA ASN A 66 10.55 2.59 5.90
C ASN A 66 9.80 3.72 5.15
N GLY A 67 9.27 3.41 3.97
CA GLY A 67 8.49 4.33 3.15
C GLY A 67 7.16 4.75 3.80
N TYR A 68 6.51 5.77 3.23
CA TYR A 68 5.26 6.32 3.75
C TYR A 68 4.17 5.24 3.92
N TYR A 69 3.91 4.47 2.86
CA TYR A 69 2.90 3.40 2.87
C TYR A 69 3.30 2.22 3.75
N ALA A 70 4.57 1.81 3.74
CA ALA A 70 5.06 0.74 4.62
C ALA A 70 4.82 1.05 6.11
N LYS A 71 4.99 2.31 6.53
CA LYS A 71 4.72 2.76 7.92
C LYS A 71 3.23 2.84 8.26
N THR A 72 2.39 3.13 7.28
CA THR A 72 0.94 3.32 7.48
C THR A 72 0.11 2.07 7.19
N LEU A 73 0.72 1.00 6.68
CA LEU A 73 0.08 -0.30 6.47
C LEU A 73 -0.45 -0.86 7.80
N ARG A 74 -1.71 -1.31 7.82
CA ARG A 74 -2.37 -1.84 9.01
C ARG A 74 -2.86 -3.27 8.86
N SER A 75 -3.34 -3.64 7.68
CA SER A 75 -3.84 -5.00 7.44
C SER A 75 -3.83 -5.34 5.96
N ALA A 76 -4.02 -6.62 5.66
CA ALA A 76 -4.23 -7.12 4.33
C ALA A 76 -5.33 -8.19 4.33
N LYS A 77 -5.99 -8.41 3.20
CA LYS A 77 -7.04 -9.41 3.04
C LYS A 77 -7.03 -10.02 1.64
N ARG A 78 -7.06 -11.36 1.59
CA ARG A 78 -7.43 -12.13 0.40
C ARG A 78 -8.94 -12.33 0.35
N LEU A 79 -9.53 -12.22 -0.83
CA LEU A 79 -10.97 -12.42 -1.05
C LEU A 79 -11.27 -13.87 -1.40
#